data_AF-A0AAV6YLL2-F1
#
_entry.id   AF-A0AAV6YLL2-F1
#
_cell.length_a   1.000
_cell.length_b   1.000
_cell.length_c   1.000
_cell.angle_alpha   90.00
_cell.angle_beta   90.00
_cell.angle_gamma   90.00
#
_symmetry.space_group_name_H-M   'P 1'
#
loop_
_entity.id
_entity.type
_entity.pdbx_description
1 polymer ?
#
loop_
_entity_poly.entity_id
_entity_poly.type
_entity_poly.pdbx_seq_one_letter_code
_entity_poly.pdbx_strand_id
1 'polypeptide(L)'
;RLYMATQNPNPHFLPAICISVTLINFTVTFKGLQDQLLSSVVIHEQPHLEAQRSQILESIAADLSTLRGLEEQSLTLLQKTEGHLLDDEDLINTLQKSKLTSKDVFKRMRDSGKTEASIEAARGIYLPVAQRGAVLYFVVANLIHLNYMYQFSLQWFHQVFVEAMKASATSPSQVPLPSSPGIIRPLSRQRREREEEENGRSEDIQRHLDNICSNLTRNVYKIISTALLTEHRLCFSFMLTVNIMRHSGEQEEAAIPGFLPESEWEFFLHSLVLSNVMKKTSSAGSDGRNEASEKSDNNEQDKGGATDEVLGREIPPWLSDTTWRQCQYMSRYMEPFSDLCNSLSSHTLQWKEFRETRDLYDYLRKQHKGREPG
;
A
#
# COMPACT_ATOMS: atom_id res chain seq x y z
N ARG A 1 -1.95 33.56 -20.98
CA ARG A 1 -2.37 32.17 -20.63
C ARG A 1 -3.27 32.29 -19.41
N LEU A 2 -4.47 31.71 -19.44
CA LEU A 2 -5.41 31.71 -18.32
C LEU A 2 -5.32 30.35 -17.60
N TYR A 3 -5.14 30.36 -16.28
CA TYR A 3 -5.16 29.17 -15.44
C TYR A 3 -6.32 29.30 -14.46
N MET A 4 -7.09 28.22 -14.30
CA MET A 4 -8.22 28.15 -13.36
C MET A 4 -7.98 26.94 -12.45
N ALA A 5 -8.23 27.11 -11.16
CA ALA A 5 -8.09 26.06 -10.16
C ALA A 5 -9.38 25.96 -9.33
N THR A 6 -9.71 24.75 -8.88
CA THR A 6 -10.86 24.48 -8.02
C THR A 6 -10.42 23.63 -6.84
N GLN A 7 -10.98 23.90 -5.66
CA GLN A 7 -10.75 23.11 -4.44
C GLN A 7 -11.74 21.96 -4.29
N ASN A 8 -12.79 21.92 -5.13
CA ASN A 8 -13.74 20.82 -5.12
C ASN A 8 -13.01 19.55 -5.62
N PRO A 9 -12.99 18.45 -4.86
CA PRO A 9 -12.30 17.21 -5.27
C PRO A 9 -12.95 16.54 -6.48
N ASN A 10 -14.28 16.66 -6.63
CA ASN A 10 -14.99 16.05 -7.76
C ASN A 10 -16.00 17.04 -8.38
N PRO A 11 -15.52 18.04 -9.13
CA PRO A 11 -16.36 19.00 -9.82
C PRO A 11 -17.00 18.37 -11.07
N HIS A 12 -18.30 18.55 -11.24
CA HIS A 12 -18.99 18.12 -12.45
C HIS A 12 -18.89 19.19 -13.55
N PHE A 13 -18.17 18.89 -14.63
CA PHE A 13 -18.04 19.78 -15.78
C PHE A 13 -18.92 19.32 -16.94
N LEU A 14 -19.60 20.27 -17.59
CA LEU A 14 -20.35 20.00 -18.81
C LEU A 14 -19.38 19.65 -19.96
N PRO A 15 -19.76 18.77 -20.90
CA PRO A 15 -18.89 18.40 -22.03
C PRO A 15 -18.38 19.59 -22.85
N ALA A 16 -19.20 20.64 -22.99
CA ALA A 16 -18.81 21.88 -23.67
C ALA A 16 -17.57 22.54 -23.04
N ILE A 17 -17.44 22.48 -21.71
CA ILE A 17 -16.27 23.01 -21.00
C ILE A 17 -15.06 22.13 -21.29
N CYS A 18 -15.20 20.81 -21.20
CA CYS A 18 -14.11 19.85 -21.43
C CYS A 18 -13.52 19.91 -22.85
N ILE A 19 -14.29 20.39 -23.84
CA ILE A 19 -13.79 20.63 -25.21
C ILE A 19 -12.97 21.93 -25.27
N SER A 20 -13.40 22.95 -24.53
CA SER A 20 -12.80 24.28 -24.56
C SER A 20 -11.53 24.42 -23.71
N VAL A 21 -11.40 23.62 -22.64
CA VAL A 21 -10.27 23.68 -21.72
C VAL A 21 -9.70 22.30 -21.44
N THR A 22 -8.39 22.21 -21.28
CA THR A 22 -7.73 20.99 -20.81
C THR A 22 -7.88 20.89 -19.30
N LEU A 23 -8.54 19.82 -18.83
CA LEU A 23 -8.66 19.50 -17.41
C LEU A 23 -7.40 18.76 -16.95
N ILE A 24 -6.85 19.17 -15.80
CA ILE A 24 -5.69 18.54 -15.18
C ILE A 24 -6.10 18.09 -13.77
N ASN A 25 -5.93 16.81 -13.47
CA ASN A 25 -6.19 16.25 -12.14
C ASN A 25 -4.96 16.43 -11.25
N PHE A 26 -5.10 17.23 -10.19
CA PHE A 26 -4.07 17.47 -9.18
C PHE A 26 -4.34 16.71 -7.86
N THR A 27 -5.30 15.78 -7.85
CA THR A 27 -5.58 14.95 -6.68
C THR A 27 -4.37 14.09 -6.34
N VAL A 28 -3.97 14.13 -5.07
CA VAL A 28 -2.85 13.35 -4.54
C VAL A 28 -3.21 11.87 -4.55
N THR A 29 -2.45 11.06 -5.27
CA THR A 29 -2.62 9.60 -5.31
C THR A 29 -1.74 8.93 -4.26
N PHE A 30 -2.11 7.72 -3.83
CA PHE A 30 -1.33 6.95 -2.86
C PHE A 30 0.11 6.74 -3.32
N LYS A 31 0.29 6.22 -4.54
CA LYS A 31 1.59 6.00 -5.14
C LYS A 31 2.38 7.30 -5.34
N GLY A 32 1.73 8.37 -5.80
CA GLY A 32 2.41 9.65 -5.99
C GLY A 32 2.94 10.24 -4.68
N LEU A 33 2.17 10.13 -3.60
CA LEU A 33 2.62 10.55 -2.28
C LEU A 33 3.72 9.63 -1.72
N GLN A 34 3.58 8.32 -1.89
CA GLN A 34 4.60 7.34 -1.51
C GLN A 34 5.94 7.66 -2.18
N ASP A 35 5.95 7.92 -3.50
CA ASP A 35 7.17 8.27 -4.23
C ASP A 35 7.78 9.60 -3.74
N GLN A 36 6.93 10.60 -3.43
CA GLN A 36 7.38 11.88 -2.86
C GLN A 36 8.00 11.72 -1.47
N LEU A 37 7.36 10.93 -0.60
CA LEU A 37 7.87 10.63 0.73
C LEU A 37 9.13 9.79 0.66
N LEU A 38 9.22 8.84 -0.27
CA LEU A 38 10.42 8.03 -0.50
C LEU A 38 11.62 8.92 -0.85
N SER A 39 11.48 9.83 -1.81
CA SER A 39 12.53 10.82 -2.08
C SER A 39 12.90 11.62 -0.84
N SER A 40 11.93 12.01 -0.01
CA SER A 40 12.21 12.74 1.23
C SER A 40 13.00 11.89 2.24
N VAL A 41 12.66 10.61 2.40
CA VAL A 41 13.38 9.67 3.27
C VAL A 41 14.81 9.46 2.78
N VAL A 42 14.99 9.18 1.49
CA VAL A 42 16.31 8.93 0.89
C VAL A 42 17.21 10.16 0.99
N ILE A 43 16.68 11.37 0.83
CA ILE A 43 17.44 12.62 1.06
C ILE A 43 17.99 12.69 2.48
N HIS A 44 17.24 12.22 3.46
CA HIS A 44 17.65 12.24 4.87
C HIS A 44 18.63 11.11 5.24
N GLU A 45 18.39 9.89 4.75
CA GLU A 45 19.19 8.71 5.09
C GLU A 45 20.45 8.57 4.20
N GLN A 46 20.31 8.79 2.89
CA GLN A 46 21.37 8.63 1.89
C GLN A 46 21.35 9.76 0.85
N PRO A 47 21.78 10.98 1.21
CA PRO A 47 21.72 12.14 0.31
C PRO A 47 22.53 11.97 -0.99
N HIS A 48 23.63 11.20 -0.94
CA HIS A 48 24.45 10.92 -2.11
C HIS A 48 23.69 10.10 -3.17
N LEU A 49 22.81 9.19 -2.75
CA LEU A 49 22.01 8.35 -3.64
C LEU A 49 20.99 9.19 -4.41
N GLU A 50 20.32 10.12 -3.72
CA GLU A 50 19.36 11.02 -4.37
C GLU A 50 20.05 12.05 -5.27
N ALA A 51 21.26 12.52 -4.90
CA ALA A 51 22.06 13.38 -5.77
C ALA A 51 22.46 12.67 -7.07
N GLN A 52 22.89 11.41 -6.99
CA GLN A 52 23.19 10.58 -8.17
C GLN A 52 21.95 10.35 -9.05
N ARG A 53 20.79 10.06 -8.43
CA ARG A 53 19.52 9.95 -9.16
C ARG A 53 19.19 11.23 -9.92
N SER A 54 19.31 12.38 -9.27
CA SER A 54 19.04 13.69 -9.88
C SER A 54 19.96 13.96 -11.06
N GLN A 55 21.26 13.68 -10.91
CA GLN A 55 22.24 13.82 -11.98
C GLN A 55 21.94 12.90 -13.18
N ILE A 56 21.56 11.65 -12.93
CA ILE A 56 21.20 10.69 -13.99
C ILE A 56 19.94 11.15 -14.71
N LEU A 57 18.94 11.62 -13.98
CA LEU A 57 17.69 12.11 -14.57
C LEU A 57 17.94 13.35 -15.45
N GLU A 58 18.78 14.28 -15.00
CA GLU A 58 19.23 15.42 -15.81
C GLU A 58 19.99 14.98 -17.06
N SER A 59 20.90 14.00 -16.95
CA SER A 59 21.62 13.43 -18.09
C SER A 59 20.67 12.78 -19.10
N ILE A 60 19.68 12.00 -18.63
CA ILE A 60 18.68 11.36 -19.49
C ILE A 60 17.83 12.41 -20.19
N ALA A 61 17.38 13.44 -19.48
CA ALA A 61 16.61 14.54 -20.06
C ALA A 61 17.41 15.31 -21.13
N ALA A 62 18.70 15.57 -20.87
CA ALA A 62 19.61 16.17 -21.84
C ALA A 62 19.78 15.27 -23.07
N ASP A 63 20.06 13.98 -22.89
CA ASP A 63 20.19 13.01 -23.98
C ASP A 63 18.91 12.91 -24.82
N LEU A 64 17.72 12.87 -24.21
CA LEU A 64 16.43 12.90 -24.92
C LEU A 64 16.22 14.19 -25.72
N SER A 65 16.62 15.34 -25.17
CA SER A 65 16.60 16.62 -25.88
C SER A 65 17.54 16.59 -27.09
N THR A 66 18.75 16.03 -26.94
CA THR A 66 19.69 15.89 -28.07
C THR A 66 19.14 14.96 -29.16
N LEU A 67 18.47 13.86 -28.81
CA LEU A 67 17.85 12.97 -29.79
C LEU A 67 16.75 13.67 -30.59
N ARG A 68 15.87 14.43 -29.92
CA ARG A 68 14.84 15.24 -30.60
C ARG A 68 15.47 16.30 -31.50
N GLY A 69 16.52 16.98 -31.02
CA GLY A 69 17.24 17.97 -31.82
C GLY A 69 17.89 17.37 -33.07
N LEU A 70 18.48 16.17 -32.96
CA LEU A 70 19.04 15.44 -34.11
C LEU A 70 17.95 15.01 -35.11
N GLU A 71 16.78 14.60 -34.62
CA GLU A 71 15.63 14.25 -35.45
C GLU A 71 15.09 15.47 -36.22
N GLU A 72 14.85 16.59 -35.52
CA GLU A 72 14.39 17.83 -36.13
C GLU A 72 15.40 18.41 -37.12
N GLN A 73 16.69 18.35 -36.80
CA GLN A 73 17.77 18.73 -37.73
C GLN A 73 17.75 17.85 -38.98
N SER A 74 17.51 16.54 -38.84
CA SER A 74 17.46 15.64 -39.99
C SER A 74 16.22 15.90 -40.86
N LEU A 75 15.07 16.17 -40.25
CA LEU A 75 13.83 16.50 -40.96
C LEU A 75 13.91 17.83 -41.69
N THR A 76 14.46 18.86 -41.04
CA THR A 76 14.62 20.20 -41.64
C THR A 76 15.58 20.18 -42.82
N LEU A 77 16.68 19.42 -42.73
CA LEU A 77 17.60 19.22 -43.85
C LEU A 77 16.91 18.51 -45.01
N LEU A 78 16.19 17.42 -44.77
CA LEU A 78 15.43 16.71 -45.81
C LEU A 78 14.34 17.56 -46.46
N GLN A 79 13.69 18.44 -45.70
CA GLN A 79 12.67 19.36 -46.22
C GLN A 79 13.27 20.47 -47.08
N LYS A 80 14.48 20.95 -46.74
CA LYS A 80 15.14 22.07 -47.43
C LYS A 80 15.83 21.66 -48.73
N THR A 81 16.24 20.40 -48.86
CA THR A 81 16.90 19.90 -50.06
C THR A 81 15.91 19.80 -51.22
N GLU A 82 15.98 20.77 -52.14
CA GLU A 82 15.27 20.74 -53.44
C GLU A 82 16.24 20.20 -54.52
N GLY A 83 15.96 19.02 -55.10
CA GLY A 83 16.81 18.40 -56.12
C GLY A 83 17.11 16.92 -55.86
N HIS A 84 18.15 16.37 -56.51
CA HIS A 84 18.55 14.98 -56.35
C HIS A 84 19.35 14.81 -55.04
N LEU A 85 18.75 14.20 -54.03
CA LEU A 85 19.27 14.06 -52.66
C LEU A 85 20.69 13.46 -52.54
N LEU A 86 21.16 12.73 -53.54
CA LEU A 86 22.49 12.11 -53.55
C LEU A 86 23.62 13.07 -53.94
N ASP A 87 23.31 14.24 -54.50
CA ASP A 87 24.34 15.19 -54.95
C ASP A 87 24.76 16.17 -53.85
N ASP A 88 24.02 16.21 -52.73
CA ASP A 88 24.30 17.05 -51.57
C ASP A 88 25.20 16.29 -50.58
N GLU A 89 26.53 16.39 -50.77
CA GLU A 89 27.51 15.79 -49.86
C GLU A 89 27.38 16.31 -48.42
N ASP A 90 26.97 17.56 -48.22
CA ASP A 90 26.81 18.16 -46.89
C ASP A 90 25.62 17.53 -46.14
N LEU A 91 24.52 17.25 -46.86
CA LEU A 91 23.38 16.49 -46.34
C LEU A 91 23.81 15.09 -45.90
N ILE A 92 24.52 14.35 -46.77
CA ILE A 92 24.94 12.97 -46.50
C ILE A 92 25.87 12.93 -45.28
N ASN A 93 26.85 13.83 -45.22
CA ASN A 93 27.79 13.93 -44.10
C ASN A 93 27.09 14.28 -42.79
N THR A 94 26.11 15.20 -42.83
CA THR A 94 25.35 15.61 -41.64
C THR A 94 24.43 14.50 -41.14
N LEU A 95 23.77 13.76 -42.04
CA LEU A 95 22.95 12.60 -41.69
C LEU A 95 23.81 11.45 -41.13
N GLN A 96 24.99 11.21 -41.70
CA GLN A 96 25.91 10.20 -41.19
C GLN A 96 26.45 10.57 -39.80
N LYS A 97 26.79 11.84 -39.57
CA LYS A 97 27.18 12.35 -38.25
C LYS A 97 26.04 12.23 -37.24
N SER A 98 24.83 12.63 -37.60
CA SER A 98 23.61 12.49 -36.79
C SER A 98 23.37 11.03 -36.39
N LYS A 99 23.51 10.09 -37.34
CA LYS A 99 23.39 8.64 -37.09
C LYS A 99 24.43 8.12 -36.10
N LEU A 100 25.69 8.57 -36.20
CA LEU A 100 26.74 8.18 -35.27
C LEU A 100 26.49 8.74 -33.87
N THR A 101 26.21 10.04 -33.76
CA THR A 101 25.90 10.69 -32.48
C THR A 101 24.67 10.08 -31.82
N SER A 102 23.62 9.78 -32.58
CA SER A 102 22.43 9.10 -32.09
C SER A 102 22.76 7.73 -31.50
N LYS A 103 23.59 6.92 -32.18
CA LYS A 103 24.05 5.61 -31.65
C LYS A 103 24.80 5.76 -30.33
N ASP A 104 25.66 6.77 -30.22
CA ASP A 104 26.42 7.02 -28.98
C ASP A 104 25.50 7.47 -27.84
N VAL A 105 24.52 8.34 -28.12
CA VAL A 105 23.50 8.77 -27.16
C VAL A 105 22.66 7.57 -26.69
N PHE A 106 22.23 6.70 -27.60
CA PHE A 106 21.50 5.48 -27.25
C PHE A 106 22.32 4.54 -26.35
N LYS A 107 23.63 4.43 -26.61
CA LYS A 107 24.52 3.63 -25.75
C LYS A 107 24.60 4.23 -24.35
N ARG A 108 24.82 5.55 -24.23
CA ARG A 108 24.85 6.23 -22.92
C ARG A 108 23.53 6.09 -22.18
N MET A 109 22.41 6.32 -22.85
CA MET A 109 21.07 6.19 -22.25
C MET A 109 20.81 4.78 -21.72
N ARG A 110 21.31 3.74 -22.41
CA ARG A 110 21.24 2.35 -21.93
C ARG A 110 22.05 2.12 -20.67
N ASP A 111 23.24 2.70 -20.57
CA ASP A 111 24.11 2.57 -19.39
C ASP A 111 23.57 3.38 -18.21
N SER A 112 23.01 4.57 -18.47
CA SER A 112 22.26 5.37 -17.49
C SER A 112 21.05 4.60 -16.95
N GLY A 113 20.28 3.91 -17.80
CA GLY A 113 19.12 3.12 -17.37
C GLY A 113 19.48 1.92 -16.48
N LYS A 114 20.64 1.28 -16.70
CA LYS A 114 21.14 0.23 -15.77
C LYS A 114 21.52 0.81 -14.41
N THR A 115 22.15 1.98 -14.43
CA THR A 115 22.56 2.68 -13.20
C THR A 115 21.34 3.16 -12.43
N GLU A 116 20.33 3.69 -13.13
CA GLU A 116 19.03 4.06 -12.58
C GLU A 116 18.34 2.87 -11.92
N ALA A 117 18.32 1.70 -12.56
CA ALA A 117 17.74 0.49 -11.98
C ALA A 117 18.46 0.06 -10.69
N SER A 118 19.79 0.16 -10.64
CA SER A 118 20.56 -0.11 -9.42
C SER A 118 20.26 0.88 -8.30
N ILE A 119 20.06 2.16 -8.64
CA ILE A 119 19.67 3.20 -7.69
C ILE A 119 18.26 2.96 -7.18
N GLU A 120 17.33 2.59 -8.06
CA GLU A 120 15.95 2.31 -7.68
C GLU A 120 15.86 1.09 -6.74
N ALA A 121 16.67 0.06 -6.99
CA ALA A 121 16.80 -1.06 -6.06
C ALA A 121 17.30 -0.63 -4.68
N ALA A 122 18.29 0.25 -4.61
CA ALA A 122 18.78 0.80 -3.34
C ALA A 122 17.73 1.70 -2.65
N ARG A 123 16.95 2.48 -3.40
CA ARG A 123 15.82 3.27 -2.87
C ARG A 123 14.70 2.37 -2.34
N GLY A 124 14.47 1.23 -2.99
CA GLY A 124 13.44 0.25 -2.61
C GLY A 124 13.52 -0.22 -1.16
N ILE A 125 14.72 -0.22 -0.56
CA ILE A 125 14.94 -0.58 0.85
C ILE A 125 14.13 0.34 1.79
N TYR A 126 13.97 1.62 1.44
CA TYR A 126 13.26 2.63 2.24
C TYR A 126 11.77 2.74 1.89
N LEU A 127 11.28 1.95 0.92
CA LEU A 127 9.89 1.96 0.46
C LEU A 127 8.87 1.70 1.60
N PRO A 128 9.11 0.78 2.56
CA PRO A 128 8.15 0.54 3.66
C PRO A 128 7.91 1.78 4.53
N VAL A 129 8.93 2.63 4.73
CA VAL A 129 8.81 3.88 5.50
C VAL A 129 7.93 4.88 4.75
N ALA A 130 8.12 4.99 3.44
CA ALA A 130 7.32 5.87 2.58
C ALA A 130 5.86 5.39 2.49
N GLN A 131 5.64 4.08 2.37
CA GLN A 131 4.31 3.46 2.43
C GLN A 131 3.63 3.78 3.75
N ARG A 132 4.34 3.57 4.87
CA ARG A 132 3.81 3.90 6.20
C ARG A 132 3.41 5.37 6.27
N GLY A 133 4.26 6.29 5.80
CA GLY A 133 3.96 7.72 5.74
C GLY A 133 2.73 8.07 4.89
N ALA A 134 2.57 7.43 3.72
CA ALA A 134 1.41 7.63 2.86
C ALA A 134 0.12 7.15 3.54
N VAL A 135 0.13 5.95 4.13
CA VAL A 135 -1.01 5.41 4.90
C VAL A 135 -1.41 6.37 6.02
N LEU A 136 -0.44 6.86 6.80
CA LEU A 136 -0.68 7.84 7.85
C LEU A 136 -1.34 9.11 7.30
N TYR A 137 -0.84 9.68 6.21
CA TYR A 137 -1.44 10.86 5.60
C TYR A 137 -2.90 10.63 5.18
N PHE A 138 -3.21 9.54 4.50
CA PHE A 138 -4.58 9.29 4.02
C PHE A 138 -5.56 9.05 5.18
N VAL A 139 -5.13 8.41 6.27
CA VAL A 139 -5.94 8.31 7.50
C VAL A 139 -6.26 9.71 8.04
N VAL A 140 -5.26 10.60 8.05
CA VAL A 140 -5.41 11.97 8.55
C VAL A 140 -6.26 12.83 7.63
N ALA A 141 -6.09 12.70 6.32
CA ALA A 141 -6.90 13.40 5.33
C ALA A 141 -8.38 12.96 5.42
N ASN A 142 -8.64 11.70 5.74
CA ASN A 142 -9.99 11.15 5.91
C ASN A 142 -10.69 11.64 7.20
N LEU A 143 -9.99 12.29 8.14
CA LEU A 143 -10.60 12.84 9.35
C LEU A 143 -11.64 13.94 9.06
N ILE A 144 -11.56 14.58 7.89
CA ILE A 144 -12.54 15.58 7.46
C ILE A 144 -13.97 15.00 7.39
N HIS A 145 -14.11 13.70 7.13
CA HIS A 145 -15.41 13.02 7.09
C HIS A 145 -16.01 12.82 8.49
N LEU A 146 -15.19 12.84 9.55
CA LEU A 146 -15.68 12.81 10.93
C LEU A 146 -16.12 14.21 11.37
N ASN A 147 -15.29 15.22 11.12
CA ASN A 147 -15.61 16.61 11.40
C ASN A 147 -14.87 17.52 10.42
N TYR A 148 -15.59 18.50 9.86
CA TYR A 148 -15.05 19.47 8.91
C TYR A 148 -13.88 20.28 9.47
N MET A 149 -13.75 20.39 10.80
CA MET A 149 -12.63 21.08 11.46
C MET A 149 -11.30 20.32 11.34
N TYR A 150 -11.32 19.03 11.01
CA TYR A 150 -10.12 18.19 10.91
C TYR A 150 -9.53 18.21 9.50
N GLN A 151 -9.22 19.42 9.03
CA GLN A 151 -8.58 19.61 7.74
C GLN A 151 -7.09 19.90 7.93
N PHE A 152 -6.26 18.96 7.47
CA PHE A 152 -4.81 19.08 7.52
C PHE A 152 -4.25 19.23 6.09
N SER A 153 -3.28 20.13 5.91
CA SER A 153 -2.63 20.30 4.62
C SER A 153 -1.52 19.26 4.41
N LEU A 154 -1.30 18.86 3.16
CA LEU A 154 -0.20 17.96 2.82
C LEU A 154 1.16 18.58 3.18
N GLN A 155 1.32 19.88 2.97
CA GLN A 155 2.54 20.61 3.31
C GLN A 155 2.87 20.52 4.80
N TRP A 156 1.85 20.69 5.66
CA TRP A 156 2.02 20.53 7.11
C TRP A 156 2.39 19.09 7.47
N PHE A 157 1.72 18.10 6.87
CA PHE A 157 2.04 16.70 7.12
C PHE A 157 3.47 16.35 6.71
N HIS A 158 3.93 16.87 5.57
CA HIS A 158 5.31 16.69 5.09
C HIS A 158 6.34 17.25 6.09
N GLN A 159 6.06 18.42 6.69
CA GLN A 159 6.92 18.98 7.74
C GLN A 159 6.98 18.08 8.98
N VAL A 160 5.82 17.59 9.44
CA VAL A 160 5.74 16.65 10.57
C VAL A 160 6.50 15.35 10.28
N PHE A 161 6.39 14.85 9.05
CA PHE A 161 7.10 13.66 8.58
C PHE A 161 8.62 13.87 8.62
N VAL A 162 9.12 14.97 8.06
CA VAL A 162 10.55 15.31 8.05
C VAL A 162 11.08 15.53 9.48
N GLU A 163 10.30 16.16 10.36
CA GLU A 163 10.67 16.35 11.76
C GLU A 163 10.76 15.01 12.50
N ALA A 164 9.83 14.09 12.26
CA ALA A 164 9.86 12.74 12.82
C ALA A 164 11.12 11.97 12.37
N MET A 165 11.49 12.09 11.10
CA MET A 165 12.71 11.48 10.53
C MET A 165 13.99 12.02 11.16
N LYS A 166 14.07 13.34 11.39
CA LYS A 166 15.24 13.94 12.06
C LYS A 166 15.37 13.47 13.51
N ALA A 167 14.25 13.30 14.22
CA ALA A 167 14.26 12.80 15.59
C ALA A 167 14.77 11.35 15.67
N SER A 168 14.46 10.49 14.68
CA SER A 168 14.96 9.11 14.63
C SER A 168 16.45 8.99 14.26
N ALA A 169 17.03 9.96 13.55
CA ALA A 169 18.44 9.93 13.15
C ALA A 169 19.45 10.13 14.30
N THR A 170 18.97 10.36 15.54
CA THR A 170 19.84 10.59 16.71
C THR A 170 20.41 9.29 17.31
N SER A 171 20.13 8.11 16.73
CA SER A 171 20.88 6.87 17.01
C SER A 171 21.91 6.63 15.90
N PRO A 172 23.18 7.07 16.07
CA PRO A 172 24.19 6.94 15.05
C PRO A 172 24.69 5.49 14.98
N SER A 173 24.08 4.67 14.13
CA SER A 173 24.77 3.49 13.60
C SER A 173 25.64 3.93 12.43
N GLN A 174 26.74 4.65 12.73
CA GLN A 174 27.83 4.77 11.77
C GLN A 174 28.43 3.38 11.59
N VAL A 175 28.18 2.76 10.44
CA VAL A 175 28.82 1.51 10.03
C VAL A 175 30.33 1.78 9.88
N PRO A 176 31.21 1.18 10.70
CA PRO A 176 32.65 1.32 10.49
C PRO A 176 33.04 0.56 9.22
N LEU A 177 33.78 1.22 8.32
CA LEU A 177 34.42 0.52 7.20
C LEU A 177 35.40 -0.54 7.73
N PRO A 178 35.42 -1.76 7.18
CA PRO A 178 36.41 -2.75 7.57
C PRO A 178 37.78 -2.38 7.00
N SER A 179 38.71 -2.01 7.87
CA SER A 179 40.13 -1.87 7.56
C SER A 179 40.93 -3.00 8.22
N SER A 180 41.22 -4.06 7.45
CA SER A 180 42.56 -4.65 7.38
C SER A 180 42.65 -5.79 6.35
N PRO A 181 43.69 -5.81 5.49
CA PRO A 181 43.97 -6.91 4.60
C PRO A 181 44.84 -7.98 5.30
N GLY A 182 44.51 -9.25 5.07
CA GLY A 182 45.46 -10.36 5.22
C GLY A 182 45.04 -11.48 6.16
N ILE A 183 44.51 -12.56 5.58
CA ILE A 183 44.84 -13.99 5.79
C ILE A 183 44.01 -14.74 4.75
N ILE A 184 44.65 -15.52 3.87
CA ILE A 184 43.95 -16.35 2.88
C ILE A 184 43.26 -17.49 3.65
N ARG A 185 41.95 -17.37 3.87
CA ARG A 185 41.08 -18.42 4.43
C ARG A 185 40.43 -19.22 3.29
N PRO A 186 40.09 -20.51 3.49
CA PRO A 186 39.47 -21.34 2.45
C PRO A 186 38.11 -20.78 1.98
N LEU A 187 37.88 -20.83 0.66
CA LEU A 187 36.76 -20.19 -0.06
C LEU A 187 35.36 -20.53 0.48
N SER A 188 35.15 -21.75 0.99
CA SER A 188 33.84 -22.19 1.53
C SER A 188 33.50 -21.51 2.86
N ARG A 189 34.50 -21.22 3.69
CA ARG A 189 34.33 -20.55 4.99
C ARG A 189 34.18 -19.03 4.82
N GLN A 190 34.91 -18.44 3.88
CA GLN A 190 34.74 -17.03 3.49
C GLN A 190 33.38 -16.71 2.86
N ARG A 191 32.71 -17.71 2.26
CA ARG A 191 31.37 -17.55 1.70
C ARG A 191 30.31 -17.55 2.80
N ARG A 192 30.36 -18.49 3.74
CA ARG A 192 29.46 -18.52 4.91
C ARG A 192 29.64 -17.31 5.83
N GLU A 193 30.88 -16.93 6.14
CA GLU A 193 31.15 -15.74 6.97
C GLU A 193 30.63 -14.45 6.29
N ARG A 194 30.68 -14.36 4.94
CA ARG A 194 30.08 -13.24 4.18
C ARG A 194 28.55 -13.27 4.19
N GLU A 195 27.94 -14.43 3.99
CA GLU A 195 26.48 -14.60 4.01
C GLU A 195 25.90 -14.30 5.41
N GLU A 196 26.59 -14.69 6.48
CA GLU A 196 26.21 -14.39 7.86
C GLU A 196 26.36 -12.90 8.20
N GLU A 197 27.44 -12.24 7.75
CA GLU A 197 27.61 -10.79 7.89
C GLU A 197 26.61 -9.98 7.07
N GLU A 198 26.25 -10.42 5.85
CA GLU A 198 25.23 -9.77 5.02
C GLU A 198 23.83 -9.92 5.63
N ASN A 199 23.48 -11.09 6.16
CA ASN A 199 22.22 -11.29 6.88
C ASN A 199 22.12 -10.42 8.13
N GLY A 200 23.19 -10.33 8.94
CA GLY A 200 23.20 -9.45 10.12
C GLY A 200 23.01 -7.98 9.77
N ARG A 201 23.63 -7.50 8.69
CA ARG A 201 23.42 -6.11 8.21
C ARG A 201 22.00 -5.88 7.70
N SER A 202 21.40 -6.86 7.03
CA SER A 202 20.01 -6.80 6.57
C SER A 202 19.04 -6.70 7.75
N GLU A 203 19.24 -7.49 8.80
CA GLU A 203 18.43 -7.43 10.03
C GLU A 203 18.58 -6.07 10.74
N ASP A 204 19.78 -5.51 10.82
CA ASP A 204 20.01 -4.21 11.46
C ASP A 204 19.33 -3.07 10.68
N ILE A 205 19.35 -3.13 9.34
CA ILE A 205 18.63 -2.18 8.49
C ILE A 205 17.12 -2.33 8.69
N GLN A 206 16.59 -3.55 8.71
CA GLN A 206 15.16 -3.79 8.95
C GLN A 206 14.72 -3.24 10.32
N ARG A 207 15.49 -3.50 11.38
CA ARG A 207 15.23 -2.94 12.72
C ARG A 207 15.25 -1.41 12.72
N HIS A 208 16.18 -0.81 11.99
CA HIS A 208 16.23 0.65 11.82
C HIS A 208 14.96 1.18 11.13
N LEU A 209 14.54 0.56 10.03
CA LEU A 209 13.32 0.93 9.30
C LEU A 209 12.05 0.79 10.17
N ASP A 210 11.97 -0.28 10.97
CA ASP A 210 10.87 -0.51 11.91
C ASP A 210 10.84 0.54 13.02
N ASN A 211 12.00 0.92 13.54
CA ASN A 211 12.13 2.00 14.51
C ASN A 211 11.67 3.34 13.94
N ILE A 212 12.07 3.65 12.69
CA ILE A 212 11.59 4.86 11.98
C ILE A 212 10.07 4.81 11.82
N CYS A 213 9.51 3.70 11.34
CA CYS A 213 8.06 3.55 11.15
C CYS A 213 7.29 3.70 12.47
N SER A 214 7.81 3.12 13.55
CA SER A 214 7.21 3.20 14.89
C SER A 214 7.26 4.62 15.45
N ASN A 215 8.40 5.32 15.28
CA ASN A 215 8.56 6.70 15.70
C ASN A 215 7.65 7.64 14.90
N LEU A 216 7.57 7.46 13.58
CA LEU A 216 6.68 8.21 12.71
C LEU A 216 5.22 8.05 13.14
N THR A 217 4.78 6.80 13.33
CA THR A 217 3.41 6.47 13.76
C THR A 217 3.10 7.11 15.12
N ARG A 218 4.03 7.01 16.09
CA ARG A 218 3.88 7.61 17.41
C ARG A 218 3.80 9.14 17.34
N ASN A 219 4.65 9.77 16.53
CA ASN A 219 4.69 11.23 16.42
C ASN A 219 3.40 11.76 15.78
N VAL A 220 3.00 11.19 14.65
CA VAL A 220 1.73 11.53 13.97
C VAL A 220 0.54 11.32 14.91
N TYR A 221 0.49 10.18 15.61
CA TYR A 221 -0.58 9.91 16.56
C TYR A 221 -0.60 10.95 17.69
N LYS A 222 0.55 11.29 18.28
CA LYS A 222 0.64 12.26 19.38
C LYS A 222 0.18 13.64 18.94
N ILE A 223 0.68 14.13 17.81
CA ILE A 223 0.32 15.46 17.29
C ILE A 223 -1.18 15.54 17.00
N ILE A 224 -1.72 14.53 16.33
CA ILE A 224 -3.12 14.57 15.87
C ILE A 224 -4.09 14.29 17.01
N SER A 225 -3.79 13.34 17.91
CA SER A 225 -4.62 13.10 19.10
C SER A 225 -4.73 14.32 20.01
N THR A 226 -3.71 15.19 20.05
CA THR A 226 -3.81 16.48 20.78
C THR A 226 -4.73 17.49 20.10
N ALA A 227 -4.84 17.45 18.77
CA ALA A 227 -5.75 18.31 18.00
C ALA A 227 -7.19 17.77 17.94
N LEU A 228 -7.40 16.47 18.19
CA LEU A 228 -8.70 15.82 18.16
C LEU A 228 -9.48 15.99 19.47
N LEU A 229 -10.81 16.10 19.32
CA LEU A 229 -11.76 16.00 20.43
C LEU A 229 -11.69 14.59 21.04
N THR A 230 -11.91 14.49 22.35
CA THR A 230 -11.80 13.22 23.09
C THR A 230 -12.66 12.10 22.50
N GLU A 231 -13.86 12.43 22.01
CA GLU A 231 -14.81 11.50 21.38
C GLU A 231 -14.22 10.82 20.12
N HIS A 232 -13.41 11.55 19.35
CA HIS A 232 -12.87 11.06 18.09
C HIS A 232 -11.50 10.38 18.23
N ARG A 233 -10.85 10.45 19.40
CA ARG A 233 -9.51 9.86 19.62
C ARG A 233 -9.50 8.34 19.46
N LEU A 234 -10.52 7.66 19.99
CA LEU A 234 -10.63 6.21 19.86
C LEU A 234 -10.91 5.80 18.42
N CYS A 235 -11.80 6.52 17.74
CA CYS A 235 -12.09 6.31 16.32
C CYS A 235 -10.84 6.50 15.46
N PHE A 236 -10.06 7.57 15.69
CA PHE A 236 -8.80 7.80 15.01
C PHE A 236 -7.77 6.70 15.30
N SER A 237 -7.62 6.27 16.56
CA SER A 237 -6.72 5.16 16.90
C SER A 237 -7.12 3.87 16.19
N PHE A 238 -8.41 3.57 16.12
CA PHE A 238 -8.93 2.40 15.42
C PHE A 238 -8.67 2.48 13.91
N MET A 239 -9.02 3.61 13.28
CA MET A 239 -8.77 3.86 11.86
C MET A 239 -7.29 3.77 11.52
N LEU A 240 -6.42 4.32 12.37
CA LEU A 240 -4.99 4.26 12.23
C LEU A 240 -4.48 2.81 12.24
N THR A 241 -4.87 2.02 13.24
CA THR A 241 -4.48 0.61 13.37
C THR A 241 -5.00 -0.21 12.18
N VAL A 242 -6.27 -0.08 11.81
CA VAL A 242 -6.86 -0.84 10.70
C VAL A 242 -6.16 -0.53 9.39
N ASN A 243 -5.93 0.75 9.06
CA ASN A 243 -5.25 1.11 7.81
C ASN A 243 -3.77 0.68 7.81
N ILE A 244 -3.11 0.68 8.97
CA ILE A 244 -1.76 0.11 9.12
C ILE A 244 -1.77 -1.40 8.82
N MET A 245 -2.73 -2.14 9.36
CA MET A 245 -2.88 -3.59 9.18
C MET A 245 -3.24 -3.97 7.74
N ARG A 246 -4.12 -3.20 7.10
CA ARG A 246 -4.54 -3.43 5.69
C ARG A 246 -3.39 -3.26 4.69
N HIS A 247 -2.48 -2.32 4.94
CA HIS A 247 -1.35 -2.05 4.04
C HIS A 247 -0.07 -2.80 4.40
N SER A 248 -0.05 -3.55 5.50
CA SER A 248 1.14 -4.30 5.94
C SER A 248 1.38 -5.59 5.17
N GLY A 249 0.42 -6.10 4.38
CA GLY A 249 0.51 -7.42 3.71
C GLY A 249 0.79 -7.41 2.21
N GLU A 250 1.13 -6.28 1.59
CA GLU A 250 1.44 -6.26 0.15
C GLU A 250 2.83 -6.84 -0.21
N GLN A 251 3.71 -7.11 0.77
CA GLN A 251 5.10 -7.49 0.49
C GLN A 251 5.53 -8.91 0.89
N GLU A 252 4.76 -9.66 1.70
CA GLU A 252 5.13 -11.04 2.06
C GLU A 252 3.87 -11.88 2.37
N GLU A 253 3.64 -12.94 1.59
CA GLU A 253 2.53 -13.91 1.74
C GLU A 253 2.66 -14.81 2.99
N ALA A 254 3.56 -14.50 3.92
CA ALA A 254 3.63 -15.21 5.19
C ALA A 254 2.63 -14.59 6.15
N ALA A 255 1.83 -15.42 6.81
CA ALA A 255 0.89 -15.06 7.86
C ALA A 255 1.58 -14.36 9.04
N ILE A 256 1.91 -13.08 8.88
CA ILE A 256 2.34 -12.21 9.97
C ILE A 256 1.09 -11.89 10.80
N PRO A 257 1.10 -12.10 12.12
CA PRO A 257 0.00 -11.68 12.98
C PRO A 257 -0.15 -10.17 12.87
N GLY A 258 -1.23 -9.72 12.20
CA GLY A 258 -1.48 -8.29 12.01
C GLY A 258 -1.94 -7.86 10.62
N PHE A 259 -2.02 -8.75 9.63
CA PHE A 259 -2.66 -8.41 8.35
C PHE A 259 -4.18 -8.56 8.45
N LEU A 260 -4.92 -7.58 7.91
CA LEU A 260 -6.37 -7.64 7.80
C LEU A 260 -6.75 -7.64 6.31
N PRO A 261 -7.15 -8.80 5.75
CA PRO A 261 -7.64 -8.88 4.38
C PRO A 261 -8.82 -7.94 4.14
N GLU A 262 -8.95 -7.42 2.92
CA GLU A 262 -10.05 -6.52 2.56
C GLU A 262 -11.42 -7.22 2.69
N SER A 263 -11.50 -8.50 2.35
CA SER A 263 -12.70 -9.32 2.52
C SER A 263 -13.14 -9.44 3.98
N GLU A 264 -12.20 -9.63 4.91
CA GLU A 264 -12.49 -9.68 6.34
C GLU A 264 -12.92 -8.31 6.88
N TRP A 265 -12.25 -7.24 6.42
CA TRP A 265 -12.61 -5.88 6.79
C TRP A 265 -14.02 -5.49 6.33
N GLU A 266 -14.36 -5.76 5.06
CA GLU A 266 -15.70 -5.53 4.51
C GLU A 266 -16.75 -6.35 5.25
N PHE A 267 -16.42 -7.60 5.61
CA PHE A 267 -17.28 -8.42 6.45
C PHE A 267 -17.54 -7.75 7.80
N PHE A 268 -16.51 -7.27 8.51
CA PHE A 268 -16.71 -6.61 9.81
C PHE A 268 -17.55 -5.34 9.69
N LEU A 269 -17.43 -4.59 8.59
CA LEU A 269 -18.24 -3.39 8.33
C LEU A 269 -19.70 -3.69 7.98
N HIS A 270 -19.96 -4.79 7.25
CA HIS A 270 -21.27 -5.03 6.62
C HIS A 270 -22.02 -6.28 7.12
N SER A 271 -21.42 -7.12 7.97
CA SER A 271 -21.99 -8.39 8.44
C SER A 271 -23.41 -8.26 9.01
N LEU A 272 -23.69 -7.19 9.76
CA LEU A 272 -25.02 -6.93 10.31
C LEU A 272 -26.07 -6.66 9.22
N VAL A 273 -25.68 -5.98 8.14
CA VAL A 273 -26.58 -5.67 7.03
C VAL A 273 -26.78 -6.90 6.16
N LEU A 274 -25.71 -7.65 5.86
CA LEU A 274 -25.74 -8.84 5.01
C LEU A 274 -26.55 -9.99 5.64
N SER A 275 -26.41 -10.21 6.96
CA SER A 275 -27.24 -11.17 7.69
C SER A 275 -28.74 -10.84 7.65
N ASN A 276 -29.08 -9.54 7.62
CA ASN A 276 -30.46 -9.09 7.48
C ASN A 276 -31.00 -9.16 6.03
N VAL A 277 -30.13 -9.05 5.01
CA VAL A 277 -30.53 -9.23 3.61
C VAL A 277 -30.83 -10.70 3.30
N MET A 278 -30.03 -11.64 3.83
CA MET A 278 -30.32 -13.07 3.74
C MET A 278 -31.69 -13.45 4.34
N LYS A 279 -32.17 -12.71 5.34
CA LYS A 279 -33.53 -12.88 5.89
C LYS A 279 -34.62 -12.71 4.82
N LYS A 280 -34.44 -11.76 3.88
CA LYS A 280 -35.44 -11.43 2.85
C LYS A 280 -35.44 -12.46 1.71
N THR A 281 -34.29 -12.99 1.33
CA THR A 281 -34.18 -13.97 0.25
C THR A 281 -34.74 -15.33 0.66
N SER A 282 -34.56 -15.73 1.92
CA SER A 282 -35.10 -17.00 2.44
C SER A 282 -36.59 -16.93 2.77
N SER A 283 -37.14 -15.74 3.07
CA SER A 283 -38.57 -15.56 3.34
C SER A 283 -39.40 -15.22 2.10
N ALA A 284 -38.78 -14.86 0.98
CA ALA A 284 -39.49 -14.57 -0.28
C ALA A 284 -39.84 -15.83 -1.10
N GLY A 285 -39.38 -17.01 -0.68
CA GLY A 285 -39.63 -18.27 -1.38
C GLY A 285 -40.88 -19.05 -0.96
N SER A 286 -41.72 -18.54 -0.05
CA SER A 286 -42.86 -19.31 0.50
C SER A 286 -44.26 -18.81 0.17
N ASP A 287 -44.44 -17.78 -0.67
CA ASP A 287 -45.77 -17.39 -1.17
C ASP A 287 -45.82 -17.53 -2.71
N GLY A 288 -46.52 -18.57 -3.17
CA GLY A 288 -46.45 -19.05 -4.54
C GLY A 288 -47.20 -18.21 -5.58
N ARG A 289 -46.65 -18.21 -6.81
CA ARG A 289 -47.39 -18.50 -8.04
C ARG A 289 -46.43 -18.71 -9.22
N ASN A 290 -46.74 -19.76 -9.99
CA ASN A 290 -46.14 -20.18 -11.26
C ASN A 290 -45.80 -19.01 -12.20
N GLU A 291 -44.64 -19.08 -12.84
CA GLU A 291 -44.51 -18.83 -14.28
C GLU A 291 -43.17 -19.39 -14.82
N ALA A 292 -43.11 -19.56 -16.14
CA ALA A 292 -42.43 -20.62 -16.85
C ALA A 292 -40.89 -20.55 -16.91
N SER A 293 -40.30 -21.76 -16.90
CA SER A 293 -39.20 -22.23 -17.76
C SER A 293 -38.46 -21.16 -18.58
N GLU A 294 -37.19 -20.91 -18.23
CA GLU A 294 -36.14 -20.69 -19.23
C GLU A 294 -34.81 -21.25 -18.71
N LYS A 295 -34.25 -22.18 -19.49
CA LYS A 295 -32.94 -22.78 -19.29
C LYS A 295 -31.86 -21.75 -19.64
N SER A 296 -30.84 -21.64 -18.81
CA SER A 296 -29.53 -21.15 -19.24
C SER A 296 -28.47 -21.87 -18.40
N ASP A 297 -27.80 -22.82 -19.05
CA ASP A 297 -26.58 -23.44 -18.60
C ASP A 297 -25.54 -22.38 -18.21
N ASN A 298 -24.92 -22.52 -17.05
CA ASN A 298 -23.52 -22.15 -16.87
C ASN A 298 -22.92 -23.01 -15.75
N ASN A 299 -21.85 -23.69 -16.14
CA ASN A 299 -21.18 -24.76 -15.45
C ASN A 299 -20.06 -24.15 -14.60
N GLU A 300 -20.31 -23.89 -13.32
CA GLU A 300 -19.24 -23.66 -12.34
C GLU A 300 -19.21 -24.85 -11.38
N GLN A 301 -18.04 -25.49 -11.32
CA GLN A 301 -17.77 -26.69 -10.54
C GLN A 301 -18.00 -26.41 -9.04
N ASP A 302 -19.13 -26.93 -8.58
CA ASP A 302 -19.58 -26.94 -7.20
C ASP A 302 -18.68 -27.85 -6.34
N LYS A 303 -17.84 -27.23 -5.50
CA LYS A 303 -17.26 -27.89 -4.31
C LYS A 303 -18.25 -27.77 -3.14
N GLY A 304 -19.46 -28.30 -3.33
CA GLY A 304 -20.55 -28.30 -2.35
C GLY A 304 -20.70 -29.67 -1.68
N GLY A 305 -19.82 -29.99 -0.73
CA GLY A 305 -19.89 -31.24 0.06
C GLY A 305 -20.16 -31.05 1.56
N ALA A 306 -20.09 -29.81 2.08
CA ALA A 306 -20.16 -29.54 3.51
C ALA A 306 -21.21 -28.46 3.88
N THR A 307 -22.00 -28.00 2.91
CA THR A 307 -22.71 -26.71 2.98
C THR A 307 -24.13 -26.77 3.54
N ASP A 308 -24.70 -27.96 3.79
CA ASP A 308 -26.11 -28.12 4.21
C ASP A 308 -26.31 -28.51 5.69
N GLU A 309 -25.26 -28.95 6.40
CA GLU A 309 -25.39 -29.38 7.82
C GLU A 309 -25.45 -28.22 8.84
N VAL A 310 -25.09 -26.99 8.45
CA VAL A 310 -25.02 -25.84 9.38
C VAL A 310 -26.38 -25.11 9.51
N LEU A 311 -27.25 -25.23 8.51
CA LEU A 311 -28.57 -24.59 8.46
C LEU A 311 -29.64 -25.32 9.29
N GLY A 312 -29.41 -26.60 9.64
CA GLY A 312 -30.38 -27.44 10.35
C GLY A 312 -30.18 -27.57 11.87
N ARG A 313 -29.21 -26.86 12.47
CA ARG A 313 -28.93 -26.99 13.91
C ARG A 313 -29.87 -26.17 14.79
N GLU A 314 -30.34 -26.79 15.87
CA GLU A 314 -31.22 -26.15 16.85
C GLU A 314 -30.55 -24.91 17.46
N ILE A 315 -31.31 -23.82 17.51
CA ILE A 315 -30.88 -22.56 18.11
C ILE A 315 -30.66 -22.82 19.60
N PRO A 316 -29.46 -22.54 20.15
CA PRO A 316 -29.26 -22.67 21.59
C PRO A 316 -30.26 -21.77 22.32
N PRO A 317 -30.96 -22.26 23.36
CA PRO A 317 -32.12 -21.58 23.96
C PRO A 317 -31.78 -20.23 24.62
N TRP A 318 -30.49 -19.97 24.82
CA TRP A 318 -29.98 -18.72 25.39
C TRP A 318 -29.69 -17.66 24.32
N LEU A 319 -29.67 -17.98 23.02
CA LEU A 319 -29.39 -17.05 21.93
C LEU A 319 -30.67 -16.56 21.24
N SER A 320 -30.65 -15.32 20.73
CA SER A 320 -31.71 -14.86 19.83
C SER A 320 -31.47 -15.39 18.42
N ASP A 321 -32.55 -15.57 17.66
CA ASP A 321 -32.53 -16.00 16.26
C ASP A 321 -31.67 -15.06 15.38
N THR A 322 -31.66 -13.75 15.68
CA THR A 322 -30.82 -12.78 14.97
C THR A 322 -29.33 -12.97 15.23
N THR A 323 -28.93 -13.23 16.49
CA THR A 323 -27.52 -13.41 16.86
C THR A 323 -27.00 -14.77 16.40
N TRP A 324 -27.82 -15.81 16.46
CA TRP A 324 -27.45 -17.14 15.95
C TRP A 324 -27.16 -17.11 14.44
N ARG A 325 -27.99 -16.42 13.66
CA ARG A 325 -27.76 -16.24 12.22
C ARG A 325 -26.50 -15.46 11.90
N GLN A 326 -26.18 -14.44 12.69
CA GLN A 326 -24.91 -13.71 12.54
C GLN A 326 -23.72 -14.64 12.79
N CYS A 327 -23.80 -15.51 13.81
CA CYS A 327 -22.78 -16.52 14.06
C CYS A 327 -22.68 -17.55 12.92
N GLN A 328 -23.80 -17.99 12.35
CA GLN A 328 -23.82 -18.88 11.18
C GLN A 328 -23.20 -18.21 9.95
N TYR A 329 -23.54 -16.94 9.70
CA TYR A 329 -22.97 -16.15 8.63
C TYR A 329 -21.45 -15.99 8.81
N MET A 330 -20.99 -15.67 10.01
CA MET A 330 -19.57 -15.57 10.33
C MET A 330 -18.82 -16.90 10.19
N SER A 331 -19.41 -17.99 10.66
CA SER A 331 -18.86 -19.34 10.53
C SER A 331 -18.76 -19.81 9.08
N ARG A 332 -19.64 -19.33 8.19
CA ARG A 332 -19.58 -19.67 6.76
C ARG A 332 -18.54 -18.87 5.98
N TYR A 333 -18.42 -17.57 6.26
CA TYR A 333 -17.65 -16.64 5.44
C TYR A 333 -16.27 -16.29 6.02
N MET A 334 -15.98 -16.65 7.27
CA MET A 334 -14.66 -16.47 7.88
C MET A 334 -14.08 -17.81 8.32
N GLU A 335 -12.97 -18.20 7.71
CA GLU A 335 -12.24 -19.43 8.04
C GLU A 335 -11.86 -19.50 9.54
N PRO A 336 -11.36 -18.43 10.19
CA PRO A 336 -11.02 -18.47 11.62
C PRO A 336 -12.22 -18.74 12.55
N PHE A 337 -13.45 -18.49 12.08
CA PHE A 337 -14.68 -18.66 12.85
C PHE A 337 -15.52 -19.87 12.39
N SER A 338 -14.97 -20.72 11.51
CA SER A 338 -15.66 -21.89 10.97
C SER A 338 -16.28 -22.79 12.06
N ASP A 339 -15.57 -23.01 13.17
CA ASP A 339 -16.03 -23.83 14.30
C ASP A 339 -16.85 -23.09 15.37
N LEU A 340 -17.19 -21.82 15.15
CA LEU A 340 -17.92 -21.02 16.13
C LEU A 340 -19.27 -21.65 16.50
N CYS A 341 -20.05 -22.09 15.51
CA CYS A 341 -21.36 -22.70 15.74
C CYS A 341 -21.25 -24.03 16.51
N ASN A 342 -20.19 -24.80 16.25
CA ASN A 342 -19.86 -26.03 16.97
C ASN A 342 -19.50 -25.74 18.43
N SER A 343 -18.67 -24.71 18.67
CA SER A 343 -18.27 -24.28 20.00
C SER A 343 -19.44 -23.75 20.84
N LEU A 344 -20.31 -22.93 20.24
CA LEU A 344 -21.50 -22.38 20.92
C LEU A 344 -22.48 -23.46 21.38
N SER A 345 -22.56 -24.57 20.65
CA SER A 345 -23.45 -25.69 20.96
C SER A 345 -22.84 -26.64 22.00
N SER A 346 -21.51 -26.83 21.97
CA SER A 346 -20.79 -27.76 22.85
C SER A 346 -20.41 -27.16 24.21
N HIS A 347 -20.06 -25.87 24.28
CA HIS A 347 -19.51 -25.21 25.47
C HIS A 347 -20.46 -24.13 26.03
N THR A 348 -21.74 -24.47 26.21
CA THR A 348 -22.81 -23.50 26.56
C THR A 348 -22.55 -22.74 27.86
N LEU A 349 -21.95 -23.36 28.88
CA LEU A 349 -21.65 -22.71 30.17
C LEU A 349 -20.62 -21.59 30.02
N GLN A 350 -19.54 -21.83 29.27
CA GLN A 350 -18.47 -20.84 29.04
C GLN A 350 -18.99 -19.64 28.25
N TRP A 351 -19.78 -19.90 27.19
CA TRP A 351 -20.35 -18.83 26.39
C TRP A 351 -21.43 -18.03 27.12
N LYS A 352 -22.19 -18.67 28.02
CA LYS A 352 -23.15 -17.98 28.88
C LYS A 352 -22.45 -17.09 29.90
N GLU A 353 -21.38 -17.59 30.53
CA GLU A 353 -20.55 -16.80 31.44
C GLU A 353 -19.89 -15.61 30.73
N PHE A 354 -19.36 -15.84 29.52
CA PHE A 354 -18.80 -14.79 28.67
C PHE A 354 -19.83 -13.68 28.38
N ARG A 355 -21.07 -14.05 28.06
CA ARG A 355 -22.16 -13.10 27.77
C ARG A 355 -22.60 -12.30 29.00
N GLU A 356 -22.65 -12.94 30.16
CA GLU A 356 -23.12 -12.31 31.42
C GLU A 356 -22.04 -11.44 32.07
N THR A 357 -20.79 -11.55 31.62
CA THR A 357 -19.67 -10.79 32.17
C THR A 357 -19.71 -9.32 31.76
N ARG A 358 -19.66 -8.41 32.74
CA ARG A 358 -19.63 -6.95 32.53
C ARG A 358 -18.27 -6.43 32.05
N ASP A 359 -17.18 -7.09 32.44
CA ASP A 359 -15.82 -6.73 32.01
C ASP A 359 -15.15 -7.90 31.26
N LEU A 360 -15.31 -7.86 29.93
CA LEU A 360 -14.82 -8.89 29.03
C LEU A 360 -13.28 -8.97 28.99
N TYR A 361 -12.59 -7.85 29.21
CA TYR A 361 -11.12 -7.81 29.12
C TYR A 361 -10.47 -8.53 30.31
N ASP A 362 -11.04 -8.37 31.51
CA ASP A 362 -10.58 -9.07 32.70
C ASP A 362 -10.91 -10.57 32.66
N TYR A 363 -12.04 -10.95 32.06
CA TYR A 363 -12.39 -12.36 31.82
C TYR A 363 -11.40 -13.06 30.91
N LEU A 364 -11.07 -12.44 29.76
CA LEU A 364 -10.12 -12.99 28.79
C LEU A 364 -8.69 -13.10 29.37
N ARG A 365 -8.26 -12.13 30.20
CA ARG A 365 -6.96 -12.19 30.89
C ARG A 365 -6.87 -13.33 31.92
N LYS A 366 -7.97 -13.69 32.56
CA LYS A 366 -8.01 -14.76 33.58
C LYS A 366 -7.94 -16.15 32.93
N GLN A 367 -8.61 -16.37 31.80
CA GLN A 367 -8.57 -17.68 31.11
C GLN A 367 -7.19 -18.00 30.51
N HIS A 368 -6.42 -17.00 30.04
CA HIS A 368 -5.09 -17.24 29.49
C HIS A 368 -4.02 -17.66 30.51
N LYS A 369 -4.25 -17.46 31.82
CA LYS A 369 -3.35 -17.94 32.88
C LYS A 369 -3.57 -19.41 33.27
N GLY A 370 -4.56 -20.09 32.70
CA GLY A 370 -4.97 -21.44 33.09
C GLY A 370 -4.49 -22.60 32.21
N ARG A 371 -3.58 -22.37 31.25
CA ARG A 371 -3.09 -23.41 30.34
C ARG A 371 -1.56 -23.36 30.21
N GLU A 372 -0.86 -23.76 31.28
CA GLU A 372 0.47 -24.35 31.10
C GLU A 372 0.30 -25.81 30.64
N PRO A 373 1.07 -26.29 29.66
CA PRO A 373 1.00 -27.67 29.20
C PRO A 373 1.69 -28.57 30.24
N GLY A 374 0.89 -29.38 30.94
CA GLY A 374 1.36 -30.52 31.73
C GLY A 374 1.21 -31.82 30.96
#